data_AF-A0A2N6CBT7-F1
#
_entry.id   AF-A0A2N6CBT7-F1
#
_cell.length_a   1.000
_cell.length_b   1.000
_cell.length_c   1.000
_cell.angle_alpha   90.00
_cell.angle_beta   90.00
_cell.angle_gamma   90.00
#
_symmetry.space_group_name_H-M   'P 1'
#
loop_
_entity.id
_entity.type
_entity.pdbx_description
1 polymer ?
#
loop_
_entity_poly.entity_id
_entity_poly.type
_entity_poly.pdbx_seq_one_letter_code
_entity_poly.pdbx_strand_id
1 'polypeptide(L)' 'MAAAKQKNKEENIPEPASRPVSDEAILKVTKEVVVKFIEVGRLTPANFDETFQNIYKTVHNAVRS' A
#
# COMPACT_ATOMS: atom_id res chain seq x y z
N MET A 1 20.68 -23.22 47.64
CA MET A 1 21.57 -23.41 46.47
C MET A 1 20.77 -24.10 45.37
N ALA A 2 21.00 -23.64 44.13
CA ALA A 2 20.57 -24.22 42.84
C ALA A 2 19.06 -24.21 42.53
N ALA A 3 18.60 -23.87 41.33
CA ALA A 3 19.19 -23.19 40.18
C ALA A 3 18.02 -22.70 39.33
N ALA A 4 18.15 -21.50 38.78
CA ALA A 4 17.21 -20.92 37.83
C ALA A 4 17.08 -21.78 36.57
N LYS A 5 15.86 -21.87 36.04
CA LYS A 5 15.66 -22.18 34.62
C LYS A 5 14.43 -21.42 34.11
N GLN A 6 14.64 -20.12 33.92
CA GLN A 6 13.78 -19.33 33.05
C GLN A 6 14.01 -19.84 31.63
N LYS A 7 13.02 -20.56 31.10
CA LYS A 7 13.01 -21.00 29.71
C LYS A 7 12.54 -19.78 28.90
N ASN A 8 13.48 -19.17 28.19
CA ASN A 8 13.25 -18.03 27.30
C ASN A 8 12.06 -18.35 26.38
N LYS A 9 10.97 -17.62 26.58
CA LYS A 9 9.91 -17.48 25.58
C LYS A 9 10.42 -16.40 24.65
N GLU A 10 11.22 -16.81 23.66
CA GLU A 10 11.47 -16.00 22.47
C GLU A 10 10.09 -15.56 21.98
N GLU A 11 9.81 -14.26 22.16
CA GLU A 11 8.74 -13.60 21.45
C GLU A 11 9.00 -13.91 19.98
N ASN A 12 8.12 -14.73 19.40
CA ASN A 12 7.95 -14.83 17.98
C ASN A 12 7.47 -13.44 17.52
N ILE A 13 8.41 -12.50 17.41
CA ILE A 13 8.25 -11.30 16.62
C ILE A 13 8.11 -11.87 15.23
N PRO A 14 6.92 -11.82 14.61
CA PRO A 14 6.83 -12.24 13.22
C PRO A 14 7.84 -11.37 12.49
N GLU A 15 8.77 -11.98 11.77
CA GLU A 15 9.55 -11.26 10.77
C GLU A 15 8.58 -10.36 10.01
N PRO A 16 8.98 -9.14 9.58
CA PRO A 16 8.14 -8.29 8.76
C PRO A 16 8.00 -8.92 7.36
N ALA A 17 7.37 -10.09 7.29
CA ALA A 17 6.78 -10.67 6.12
C ALA A 17 5.93 -9.56 5.53
N SER A 18 6.36 -9.10 4.36
CA SER A 18 5.79 -8.02 3.56
C SER A 18 4.27 -8.00 3.74
N ARG A 19 3.77 -7.05 4.55
CA ARG A 19 2.33 -6.96 4.79
C ARG A 19 1.69 -6.71 3.43
N PRO A 20 0.68 -7.49 3.02
CA PRO A 20 0.04 -7.27 1.73
C PRO A 20 -0.48 -5.83 1.68
N VAL A 21 -0.19 -5.14 0.58
CA VAL A 21 -0.69 -3.78 0.36
C VAL A 21 -2.21 -3.84 0.36
N SER A 22 -2.84 -3.07 1.26
CA SER A 22 -4.30 -3.05 1.37
C SER A 22 -4.94 -2.32 0.18
N ASP A 23 -6.17 -2.69 -0.14
CA ASP A 23 -6.93 -1.99 -1.20
C ASP A 23 -7.15 -0.52 -0.86
N GLU A 24 -7.27 -0.19 0.43
CA GLU A 24 -7.31 1.20 0.90
C GLU A 24 -6.01 1.96 0.57
N ALA A 25 -4.85 1.32 0.73
CA ALA A 25 -3.57 1.94 0.36
C ALA A 25 -3.48 2.17 -1.15
N ILE A 26 -3.92 1.20 -1.96
CA ILE A 26 -4.00 1.34 -3.43
C ILE A 26 -4.88 2.53 -3.80
N LEU A 27 -6.06 2.66 -3.18
CA LEU A 27 -7.01 3.74 -3.47
C LEU A 27 -6.46 5.11 -3.03
N LYS A 28 -5.80 5.19 -1.87
CA LYS A 28 -5.18 6.44 -1.39
C LYS A 28 -4.10 6.92 -2.36
N VAL A 29 -3.20 6.04 -2.77
CA VAL A 29 -2.13 6.36 -3.73
C VAL A 29 -2.72 6.77 -5.08
N THR A 30 -3.71 6.01 -5.58
CA THR A 30 -4.43 6.35 -6.83
C THR A 30 -4.99 7.77 -6.78
N LYS A 31 -5.67 8.12 -5.68
CA LYS A 31 -6.23 9.46 -5.48
C LYS A 31 -5.15 10.55 -5.49
N GLU A 32 -4.02 10.34 -4.82
CA GLU A 32 -2.93 11.34 -4.78
C GLU A 32 -2.33 11.60 -6.16
N VAL A 33 -2.13 10.55 -6.96
CA VAL A 33 -1.64 10.68 -8.35
C VAL A 33 -2.65 11.45 -9.20
N VAL A 34 -3.94 11.12 -9.09
CA VAL A 34 -5.02 11.80 -9.83
C VAL A 34 -5.10 13.29 -9.46
N VAL A 35 -5.06 13.61 -8.17
CA VAL A 35 -5.05 15.00 -7.69
C VAL A 35 -3.83 15.75 -8.22
N LYS A 36 -2.64 15.13 -8.22
CA LYS A 36 -1.43 15.73 -8.79
C LYS A 36 -1.61 16.05 -10.28
N PHE A 37 -2.24 15.18 -11.05
CA PHE A 37 -2.49 15.40 -12.48
C PHE A 37 -3.45 16.57 -12.72
N ILE A 38 -4.44 16.77 -11.85
CA ILE A 38 -5.34 17.93 -11.88
C ILE A 38 -4.56 19.21 -11.56
N GLU A 39 -3.75 19.20 -10.50
CA GLU A 39 -2.93 20.34 -10.08
C GLU A 39 -1.97 20.82 -11.18
N VAL A 40 -1.40 19.90 -11.97
CA VAL A 40 -0.50 20.23 -13.10
C VAL A 40 -1.23 20.43 -14.43
N GLY A 41 -2.56 20.40 -14.45
CA GLY A 41 -3.37 20.64 -15.66
C GLY A 41 -3.30 19.52 -16.70
N ARG A 42 -2.99 18.28 -16.29
CA ARG A 42 -2.91 17.09 -17.16
C ARG A 42 -4.17 16.21 -17.13
N LEU A 43 -5.11 16.51 -16.24
CA LEU A 43 -6.40 15.84 -16.12
C LEU A 43 -7.53 16.87 -16.04
N THR A 44 -8.65 16.58 -16.67
CA THR A 44 -9.87 17.40 -16.68
C THR A 44 -11.09 16.55 -16.32
N PRO A 45 -12.25 17.15 -15.98
CA PRO A 45 -13.47 16.36 -15.74
C PRO A 45 -13.87 15.47 -16.93
N ALA A 46 -13.58 15.90 -18.17
CA ALA A 46 -13.95 15.16 -19.38
C ALA A 46 -13.23 13.81 -19.54
N ASN A 47 -12.03 13.67 -18.99
CA ASN A 47 -11.22 12.45 -19.08
C ASN A 47 -10.91 11.83 -17.71
N PHE A 48 -11.63 12.25 -16.66
CA PHE A 48 -11.39 11.80 -15.29
C PHE A 48 -11.60 10.30 -15.13
N ASP A 49 -12.73 9.76 -15.60
CA ASP A 49 -13.12 8.37 -15.38
C ASP A 49 -12.08 7.39 -15.97
N GLU A 50 -11.77 7.55 -17.25
CA GLU A 50 -10.75 6.73 -17.93
C GLU A 50 -9.37 6.86 -17.27
N THR A 51 -8.95 8.09 -16.96
CA THR A 51 -7.62 8.33 -16.37
C THR A 51 -7.52 7.74 -14.96
N PHE A 52 -8.55 7.87 -14.15
CA PHE A 52 -8.63 7.28 -12.81
C PHE A 52 -8.50 5.75 -12.89
N GLN A 53 -9.27 5.11 -13.77
CA GLN A 53 -9.23 3.65 -13.96
C GLN A 53 -7.85 3.17 -14.41
N ASN A 54 -7.20 3.90 -15.31
CA ASN A 54 -5.86 3.58 -15.78
C ASN A 54 -4.83 3.68 -14.65
N ILE A 55 -4.84 4.77 -13.88
CA ILE A 55 -3.94 4.95 -12.73
C ILE A 55 -4.18 3.86 -11.67
N TYR A 56 -5.44 3.57 -11.33
CA TYR A 56 -5.79 2.53 -10.37
C TYR A 56 -5.22 1.17 -10.78
N LYS A 57 -5.42 0.78 -12.05
CA LYS A 57 -4.89 -0.48 -12.59
C LYS A 57 -3.36 -0.51 -12.54
N THR A 58 -2.69 0.60 -12.88
CA THR A 58 -1.23 0.69 -12.80
C THR A 58 -0.72 0.48 -11.37
N VAL A 59 -1.30 1.17 -10.38
CA VAL A 59 -0.89 1.04 -8.96
C VAL A 59 -1.20 -0.36 -8.44
N HIS A 60 -2.41 -0.87 -8.72
CA HIS A 60 -2.82 -2.21 -8.33
C HIS A 60 -1.86 -3.27 -8.87
N ASN A 61 -1.54 -3.21 -10.16
CA ASN A 61 -0.65 -4.20 -10.77
C ASN A 61 0.76 -4.12 -10.19
N ALA A 62 1.26 -2.92 -9.87
CA ALA A 62 2.60 -2.75 -9.30
C ALA A 62 2.78 -3.45 -7.94
N VAL A 63 1.71 -3.66 -7.17
CA VAL A 63 1.77 -4.25 -5.82
C VAL A 63 1.18 -5.67 -5.73
N ARG A 64 0.66 -6.20 -6.84
CA ARG A 64 0.06 -7.52 -6.95
C ARG A 64 0.78 -8.43 -7.96
N SER A 65 1.81 -7.93 -8.63
CA SER A 65 2.67 -8.70 -9.55
C SER A 65 3.79 -9.42 -8.82
#